data_AF-A0A8A4ZDH4-F1
#
_entry.id   AF-A0A8A4ZDH4-F1
#
_cell.length_a   1.000
_cell.length_b   1.000
_cell.length_c   1.000
_cell.angle_alpha   90.00
_cell.angle_beta   90.00
_cell.angle_gamma   90.00
#
_symmetry.space_group_name_H-M   'P 1'
#
loop_
_entity.id
_entity.type
_entity.pdbx_description
1 polymer ?
#
loop_
_entity_poly.entity_id
_entity_poly.type
_entity_poly.pdbx_seq_one_letter_code
_entity_poly.pdbx_strand_id
1 'polypeptide(L)'
;MQQGDLFDDDVLFVPAATMDEAAARLFSLTGARDPGTRGPKRSLEALATDLGVGVDLAATNAVLGGQIAQALSIGWRAGRDFIGLQVTLDGLNKLLRAATRELWLTSRRRSVNVDAYVDVLRAFPTFRPAMDKQEAVDRLSNLAGVARDRLGPGGKEHRVTFDTLAQQLAPDLLLDPDARRSKHTMVAALCQRFSVPWLTTAGSTGQSVTLEGLNLLLAGAERHLSVASLGWGTPEDEGSALLGVLRAGLAGHWDGRHTVERMHENGSRNWRQMEWPGFYFEEQVATLLNVAYPTPAVGGPRRTYGATPFDYASSSRVWDAKAHTVQEVLVPSGKRTSTASGAAILNDSAAITACLAEQGLGFLILDGAASFDETGQFDDWHRDYTREGRTRVDYVSNSGRHRRRKSAFEPMTLRALWIADLPALNAGIAGGWISREKQGAQQVRVGHERGADRHDKFHLKVHKSAPWTVAQTSWTLRAS
;
A
#
# COMPACT_ATOMS: atom_id res chain seq x y z
N MET A 1 -18.19 18.43 -26.82
CA MET A 1 -17.10 18.14 -25.86
C MET A 1 -17.28 16.69 -25.44
N GLN A 2 -16.54 15.76 -26.05
CA GLN A 2 -16.59 14.35 -25.62
C GLN A 2 -16.05 14.30 -24.19
N GLN A 3 -16.85 13.83 -23.24
CA GLN A 3 -16.35 13.43 -21.93
C GLN A 3 -15.40 12.26 -22.19
N GLY A 4 -14.10 12.52 -22.15
CA GLY A 4 -13.09 11.46 -22.09
C GLY A 4 -13.39 10.57 -20.89
N ASP A 5 -13.26 9.26 -21.07
CA ASP A 5 -13.37 8.30 -19.98
C ASP A 5 -12.27 8.65 -18.97
N LEU A 6 -12.63 9.06 -17.75
CA LEU A 6 -11.70 9.43 -16.67
C LEU A 6 -10.69 8.31 -16.33
N PHE A 7 -10.88 7.11 -16.89
CA PHE A 7 -9.98 5.96 -16.81
C PHE A 7 -8.88 5.90 -17.87
N ASP A 8 -9.00 6.65 -18.98
CA ASP A 8 -7.93 6.73 -19.99
C ASP A 8 -6.79 7.66 -19.54
N ASP A 9 -7.06 8.56 -18.60
CA ASP A 9 -6.03 9.23 -17.82
C ASP A 9 -5.56 8.27 -16.71
N ASP A 10 -4.31 7.78 -16.79
CA ASP A 10 -3.58 6.91 -15.84
C ASP A 10 -3.50 7.46 -14.38
N VAL A 11 -4.33 8.45 -14.01
CA VAL A 11 -4.34 9.17 -12.75
C VAL A 11 -4.85 8.31 -11.58
N LEU A 12 -5.71 7.32 -11.84
CA LEU A 12 -6.31 6.48 -10.79
C LEU A 12 -5.62 5.12 -10.59
N PHE A 13 -4.86 4.63 -11.57
CA PHE A 13 -4.24 3.32 -11.50
C PHE A 13 -2.72 3.42 -11.38
N VAL A 14 -2.18 3.00 -10.22
CA VAL A 14 -0.74 2.85 -10.02
C VAL A 14 -0.37 1.38 -10.29
N PRO A 15 0.43 1.08 -11.34
CA PRO A 15 0.87 -0.29 -11.58
C PRO A 15 1.71 -0.79 -10.39
N ALA A 16 1.55 -2.07 -10.06
CA ALA A 16 2.45 -2.74 -9.13
C ALA A 16 3.88 -2.75 -9.69
N ALA A 17 4.86 -2.55 -8.81
CA ALA A 17 6.27 -2.57 -9.13
C ALA A 17 6.83 -4.00 -9.20
N THR A 18 6.14 -4.98 -8.60
CA THR A 18 6.55 -6.39 -8.55
C THR A 18 5.39 -7.36 -8.70
N MET A 19 5.69 -8.63 -9.01
CA MET A 19 4.67 -9.68 -9.11
C MET A 19 4.02 -9.98 -7.75
N ASP A 20 4.81 -9.99 -6.66
CA ASP A 20 4.28 -10.19 -5.31
C ASP A 20 3.30 -9.08 -4.90
N GLU A 21 3.61 -7.82 -5.19
CA GLU A 21 2.68 -6.69 -4.98
C GLU A 21 1.43 -6.81 -5.87
N ALA A 22 1.62 -7.15 -7.16
CA ALA A 22 0.50 -7.33 -8.08
C ALA A 22 -0.45 -8.43 -7.61
N ALA A 23 0.11 -9.56 -7.16
CA ALA A 23 -0.63 -10.69 -6.62
C ALA A 23 -1.38 -10.32 -5.33
N ALA A 24 -0.73 -9.60 -4.40
CA ALA A 24 -1.37 -9.13 -3.18
C ALA A 24 -2.57 -8.20 -3.48
N ARG A 25 -2.39 -7.24 -4.40
CA ARG A 25 -3.47 -6.35 -4.83
C ARG A 25 -4.58 -7.10 -5.57
N LEU A 26 -4.24 -7.99 -6.50
CA LEU A 26 -5.22 -8.81 -7.20
C LEU A 26 -6.07 -9.63 -6.23
N PHE A 27 -5.42 -10.28 -5.27
CA PHE A 27 -6.10 -11.05 -4.24
C PHE A 27 -7.05 -10.16 -3.41
N SER A 28 -6.64 -8.94 -3.07
CA SER A 28 -7.47 -7.99 -2.32
C SER A 28 -8.73 -7.51 -3.07
N LEU A 29 -8.79 -7.66 -4.40
CA LEU A 29 -10.00 -7.37 -5.17
C LEU A 29 -11.06 -8.47 -5.03
N THR A 30 -10.70 -9.62 -4.46
CA THR A 30 -11.54 -10.82 -4.40
C THR A 30 -12.13 -11.06 -3.02
N GLY A 31 -13.11 -11.95 -2.94
CA GLY A 31 -13.67 -12.43 -1.67
C GLY A 31 -12.83 -13.41 -0.85
N ALA A 32 -11.63 -13.75 -1.31
CA ALA A 32 -10.86 -14.86 -0.76
C ALA A 32 -10.23 -14.49 0.60
N ARG A 33 -10.20 -15.44 1.54
CA ARG A 33 -9.84 -15.22 2.95
C ARG A 33 -8.36 -15.40 3.31
N ASP A 34 -7.57 -16.05 2.46
CA ASP A 34 -6.14 -16.28 2.72
C ASP A 34 -5.32 -16.16 1.42
N PRO A 35 -4.47 -15.12 1.28
CA PRO A 35 -3.62 -14.98 0.12
C PRO A 35 -2.67 -16.17 -0.06
N GLY A 36 -2.25 -16.79 1.06
CA GLY A 36 -1.24 -17.84 1.08
C GLY A 36 0.06 -17.48 0.36
N THR A 37 1.10 -18.28 0.58
CA THR A 37 2.43 -17.89 0.16
C THR A 37 2.87 -18.54 -1.14
N ARG A 38 3.29 -17.66 -2.07
CA ARG A 38 4.26 -17.84 -3.18
C ARG A 38 3.67 -17.95 -4.59
N GLY A 39 3.90 -16.90 -5.39
CA GLY A 39 3.64 -16.84 -6.83
C GLY A 39 2.21 -16.37 -7.19
N PRO A 40 2.00 -15.95 -8.45
CA PRO A 40 0.74 -15.33 -8.87
C PRO A 40 -0.45 -16.29 -8.93
N LYS A 41 -0.21 -17.61 -8.94
CA LYS A 41 -1.25 -18.64 -9.19
C LYS A 41 -2.49 -18.47 -8.30
N ARG A 42 -2.31 -18.34 -6.99
CA ARG A 42 -3.45 -18.19 -6.06
C ARG A 42 -4.24 -16.91 -6.29
N SER A 43 -3.57 -15.80 -6.59
CA SER A 43 -4.26 -14.54 -6.92
C SER A 43 -5.07 -14.65 -8.22
N LEU A 44 -4.57 -15.40 -9.19
CA LEU A 44 -5.28 -15.70 -10.43
C LEU A 44 -6.47 -16.63 -10.18
N GLU A 45 -6.29 -17.71 -9.40
CA GLU A 45 -7.38 -18.63 -9.05
C GLU A 45 -8.49 -17.92 -8.27
N ALA A 46 -8.12 -17.08 -7.31
CA ALA A 46 -9.06 -16.26 -6.57
C ALA A 46 -9.84 -15.33 -7.52
N LEU A 47 -9.14 -14.60 -8.39
CA LEU A 47 -9.79 -13.69 -9.34
C LEU A 47 -10.66 -14.43 -10.37
N ALA A 48 -10.22 -15.58 -10.88
CA ALA A 48 -11.01 -16.38 -11.81
C ALA A 48 -12.30 -16.88 -11.15
N THR A 49 -12.20 -17.41 -9.92
CA THR A 49 -13.37 -17.83 -9.13
C THR A 49 -14.32 -16.66 -8.92
N ASP A 50 -13.77 -15.49 -8.59
CA ASP A 50 -14.50 -14.25 -8.34
C ASP A 50 -15.31 -13.77 -9.55
N LEU A 51 -14.72 -13.89 -10.74
CA LEU A 51 -15.34 -13.54 -12.02
C LEU A 51 -16.26 -14.63 -12.57
N GLY A 52 -16.45 -15.75 -11.85
CA GLY A 52 -17.24 -16.89 -12.31
C GLY A 52 -16.62 -17.63 -13.49
N VAL A 53 -15.31 -17.49 -13.70
CA VAL A 53 -14.54 -18.24 -14.69
C VAL A 53 -14.29 -19.64 -14.15
N GLY A 54 -14.66 -20.68 -14.90
CA GLY A 54 -14.40 -22.06 -14.52
C GLY A 54 -12.90 -22.30 -14.30
N VAL A 55 -12.50 -22.55 -13.06
CA VAL A 55 -11.08 -22.71 -12.68
C VAL A 55 -10.66 -24.16 -12.87
N ASP A 56 -9.83 -24.41 -13.89
CA ASP A 56 -9.04 -25.64 -13.96
C ASP A 56 -7.77 -25.46 -13.11
N LEU A 57 -7.73 -26.09 -11.93
CA LEU A 57 -6.58 -26.01 -11.01
C LEU A 57 -5.30 -26.63 -11.60
N ALA A 58 -5.40 -27.47 -12.64
CA ALA A 58 -4.25 -28.00 -13.36
C ALA A 58 -3.70 -27.03 -14.41
N ALA A 59 -4.44 -25.97 -14.75
CA ALA A 59 -4.00 -24.99 -15.73
C ALA A 59 -2.74 -24.23 -15.26
N THR A 60 -1.96 -23.81 -16.26
CA THR A 60 -0.77 -22.98 -16.04
C THR A 60 -1.16 -21.52 -15.83
N ASN A 61 -0.26 -20.73 -15.24
CA ASN A 61 -0.52 -19.31 -14.97
C ASN A 61 -0.84 -18.53 -16.25
N ALA A 62 -0.17 -18.87 -17.36
CA ALA A 62 -0.42 -18.26 -18.67
C ALA A 62 -1.84 -18.55 -19.21
N VAL A 63 -2.31 -19.80 -19.06
CA VAL A 63 -3.64 -20.22 -19.50
C VAL A 63 -4.72 -19.59 -18.63
N LEU A 64 -4.58 -19.67 -17.31
CA LEU A 64 -5.52 -19.09 -16.36
C LEU A 64 -5.61 -17.57 -16.53
N GLY A 65 -4.47 -16.89 -16.68
CA GLY A 65 -4.43 -15.45 -16.98
C GLY A 65 -5.14 -15.10 -18.30
N GLY A 66 -5.04 -15.95 -19.31
CA GLY A 66 -5.76 -15.77 -20.58
C GLY A 66 -7.28 -15.92 -20.45
N GLN A 67 -7.76 -16.86 -19.65
CA GLN A 67 -9.18 -17.04 -19.36
C GLN A 67 -9.76 -15.83 -18.60
N ILE A 68 -9.03 -15.33 -17.61
CA ILE A 68 -9.39 -14.11 -16.88
C ILE A 68 -9.40 -12.91 -17.82
N ALA A 69 -8.37 -12.74 -18.65
CA ALA A 69 -8.29 -11.67 -19.63
C ALA A 69 -9.49 -11.69 -20.60
N GLN A 70 -9.90 -12.88 -21.04
CA GLN A 70 -11.11 -13.06 -21.86
C GLN A 70 -12.37 -12.64 -21.11
N ALA A 71 -12.54 -13.05 -19.85
CA ALA A 71 -13.69 -12.66 -19.02
C ALA A 71 -13.76 -11.14 -18.80
N LEU A 72 -12.59 -10.50 -18.63
CA LEU A 72 -12.46 -9.04 -18.51
C LEU A 72 -12.45 -8.32 -19.87
N SER A 73 -12.63 -9.03 -20.99
CA SER A 73 -12.64 -8.47 -22.35
C SER A 73 -11.38 -7.66 -22.71
N ILE A 74 -10.20 -8.10 -22.27
CA ILE A 74 -8.90 -7.50 -22.57
C ILE A 74 -8.00 -8.46 -23.37
N GLY A 75 -7.12 -7.92 -24.21
CA GLY A 75 -6.19 -8.75 -24.99
C GLY A 75 -5.13 -9.44 -24.12
N TRP A 76 -4.66 -10.63 -24.52
CA TRP A 76 -3.62 -11.40 -23.83
C TRP A 76 -2.52 -11.83 -24.83
N ARG A 77 -1.27 -11.40 -24.64
CA ARG A 77 -0.19 -11.48 -25.64
C ARG A 77 1.03 -12.26 -25.13
N ALA A 78 1.41 -13.30 -25.89
CA ALA A 78 2.65 -14.02 -25.67
C ALA A 78 3.88 -13.10 -25.82
N GLY A 79 4.91 -13.31 -25.00
CA GLY A 79 6.14 -12.51 -25.00
C GLY A 79 6.02 -11.14 -24.30
N ARG A 80 4.81 -10.75 -23.89
CA ARG A 80 4.56 -9.53 -23.11
C ARG A 80 3.82 -9.83 -21.82
N ASP A 81 2.61 -10.38 -21.92
CA ASP A 81 1.74 -10.65 -20.77
C ASP A 81 2.09 -11.99 -20.11
N PHE A 82 2.69 -12.92 -20.87
CA PHE A 82 3.21 -14.19 -20.39
C PHE A 82 4.41 -14.66 -21.23
N ILE A 83 5.28 -15.47 -20.62
CA ILE A 83 6.42 -16.13 -21.28
C ILE A 83 6.38 -17.62 -20.91
N GLY A 84 6.24 -18.48 -21.91
CA GLY A 84 6.04 -19.91 -21.69
C GLY A 84 4.78 -20.17 -20.86
N LEU A 85 4.94 -20.78 -19.69
CA LEU A 85 3.84 -21.11 -18.77
C LEU A 85 3.60 -20.05 -17.69
N GLN A 86 4.45 -19.02 -17.63
CA GLN A 86 4.46 -18.03 -16.56
C GLN A 86 3.88 -16.69 -17.03
N VAL A 87 3.05 -16.09 -16.18
CA VAL A 87 2.58 -14.72 -16.35
C VAL A 87 3.71 -13.74 -15.99
N THR A 88 3.81 -12.63 -16.71
CA THR A 88 4.77 -11.56 -16.40
C THR A 88 4.15 -10.52 -15.46
N LEU A 89 4.97 -9.64 -14.89
CA LEU A 89 4.48 -8.45 -14.17
C LEU A 89 3.56 -7.58 -15.04
N ASP A 90 3.87 -7.41 -16.33
CA ASP A 90 3.02 -6.68 -17.27
C ASP A 90 1.64 -7.36 -17.42
N GLY A 91 1.62 -8.69 -17.52
CA GLY A 91 0.37 -9.46 -17.56
C GLY A 91 -0.45 -9.31 -16.28
N LEU A 92 0.18 -9.41 -15.10
CA LEU A 92 -0.50 -9.20 -13.82
C LEU A 92 -1.04 -7.78 -13.67
N ASN A 93 -0.25 -6.76 -14.02
CA ASN A 93 -0.70 -5.37 -13.98
C ASN A 93 -1.85 -5.10 -14.96
N LYS A 94 -1.88 -5.79 -16.09
CA LYS A 94 -2.97 -5.70 -17.06
C LYS A 94 -4.27 -6.28 -16.50
N LEU A 95 -4.21 -7.45 -15.88
CA LEU A 95 -5.36 -8.05 -15.19
C LEU A 95 -5.82 -7.18 -14.01
N LEU A 96 -4.86 -6.69 -13.21
CA LEU A 96 -5.13 -5.83 -12.06
C LEU A 96 -5.82 -4.54 -12.48
N ARG A 97 -5.35 -3.89 -13.54
CA ARG A 97 -5.97 -2.68 -14.10
C ARG A 97 -7.40 -2.94 -14.57
N ALA A 98 -7.62 -4.03 -15.31
CA ALA A 98 -8.94 -4.37 -15.81
C ALA A 98 -9.93 -4.72 -14.68
N ALA A 99 -9.51 -5.54 -13.71
CA ALA A 99 -10.32 -5.86 -12.54
C ALA A 99 -10.62 -4.61 -11.69
N THR A 100 -9.66 -3.72 -11.52
CA THR A 100 -9.84 -2.42 -10.85
C THR A 100 -10.86 -1.54 -11.57
N ARG A 101 -10.85 -1.53 -12.92
CA ARG A 101 -11.83 -0.79 -13.72
C ARG A 101 -13.24 -1.33 -13.54
N GLU A 102 -13.41 -2.65 -13.58
CA GLU A 102 -14.72 -3.29 -13.31
C GLU A 102 -15.24 -2.97 -11.90
N LEU A 103 -14.33 -2.98 -10.91
CA LEU A 103 -14.64 -2.59 -9.55
C LEU A 103 -15.06 -1.12 -9.46
N TRP A 104 -14.37 -0.22 -10.17
CA TRP A 104 -14.72 1.19 -10.25
C TRP A 104 -16.11 1.40 -10.84
N LEU A 105 -16.40 0.75 -11.98
CA LEU A 105 -17.71 0.82 -12.63
C LEU A 105 -18.81 0.32 -11.68
N THR A 106 -18.52 -0.73 -10.91
CA THR A 106 -19.43 -1.26 -9.89
C THR A 106 -19.63 -0.28 -8.73
N SER A 107 -18.56 0.34 -8.23
CA SER A 107 -18.62 1.31 -7.13
C SER A 107 -19.44 2.56 -7.45
N ARG A 108 -19.58 2.92 -8.73
CA ARG A 108 -20.41 4.05 -9.19
C ARG A 108 -21.88 3.71 -9.35
N ARG A 109 -22.28 2.45 -9.23
CA ARG A 109 -23.70 2.07 -9.26
C ARG A 109 -24.37 2.61 -8.00
N ARG A 110 -25.48 3.36 -8.19
CA ARG A 110 -26.22 3.98 -7.07
C ARG A 110 -26.83 2.94 -6.12
N SER A 111 -27.17 1.77 -6.63
CA SER A 111 -27.66 0.64 -5.85
C SER A 111 -26.78 -0.59 -6.09
N VAL A 112 -26.52 -1.31 -5.01
CA VAL A 112 -25.81 -2.59 -5.03
C VAL A 112 -26.86 -3.67 -4.80
N ASN A 113 -27.19 -4.44 -5.84
CA ASN A 113 -28.18 -5.51 -5.76
C ASN A 113 -27.43 -6.85 -5.80
N VAL A 114 -26.82 -7.20 -4.68
CA VAL A 114 -26.02 -8.42 -4.51
C VAL A 114 -26.44 -9.13 -3.24
N ASP A 115 -26.44 -10.46 -3.28
CA ASP A 115 -26.98 -11.32 -2.21
C ASP A 115 -25.89 -11.77 -1.21
N ALA A 116 -24.62 -11.50 -1.48
CA ALA A 116 -23.49 -11.91 -0.65
C ALA A 116 -22.74 -10.71 -0.06
N TYR A 117 -22.38 -10.80 1.22
CA TYR A 117 -21.70 -9.75 1.99
C TYR A 117 -20.44 -9.23 1.30
N VAL A 118 -19.60 -10.15 0.82
CA VAL A 118 -18.36 -9.83 0.10
C VAL A 118 -18.63 -8.97 -1.15
N ASP A 119 -19.63 -9.35 -1.94
CA ASP A 119 -19.95 -8.65 -3.18
C ASP A 119 -20.51 -7.25 -2.88
N VAL A 120 -21.21 -7.08 -1.75
CA VAL A 120 -21.61 -5.74 -1.29
C VAL A 120 -20.39 -4.89 -1.04
N LEU A 121 -19.44 -5.40 -0.25
CA LEU A 121 -18.24 -4.64 0.13
C LEU A 121 -17.36 -4.24 -1.05
N ARG A 122 -17.36 -5.02 -2.14
CA ARG A 122 -16.66 -4.63 -3.38
C ARG A 122 -17.20 -3.33 -3.98
N ALA A 123 -18.49 -3.04 -3.83
CA ALA A 123 -19.02 -1.75 -4.24
C ALA A 123 -18.51 -0.57 -3.38
N PHE A 124 -17.79 -0.85 -2.29
CA PHE A 124 -17.18 0.10 -1.37
C PHE A 124 -15.66 -0.15 -1.29
N PRO A 125 -14.90 0.09 -2.36
CA PRO A 125 -13.48 -0.29 -2.44
C PRO A 125 -12.55 0.48 -1.49
N THR A 126 -13.00 1.62 -0.95
CA THR A 126 -12.30 2.36 0.12
C THR A 126 -12.74 1.94 1.51
N PHE A 127 -13.77 1.11 1.61
CA PHE A 127 -14.30 0.66 2.89
C PHE A 127 -13.40 -0.42 3.48
N ARG A 128 -12.91 -0.15 4.68
CA ARG A 128 -12.25 -1.12 5.52
C ARG A 128 -13.28 -1.71 6.49
N PRO A 129 -13.58 -3.02 6.41
CA PRO A 129 -14.42 -3.68 7.40
C PRO A 129 -13.78 -3.58 8.79
N ALA A 130 -14.60 -3.37 9.81
CA ALA A 130 -14.18 -3.51 11.19
C ALA A 130 -13.79 -4.96 11.47
N MET A 131 -12.70 -5.15 12.23
CA MET A 131 -12.17 -6.45 12.61
C MET A 131 -13.02 -7.14 13.67
N ASP A 132 -13.67 -6.35 14.51
CA ASP A 132 -14.58 -6.82 15.55
C ASP A 132 -15.78 -5.87 15.71
N LYS A 133 -16.77 -6.32 16.51
CA LYS A 133 -18.00 -5.55 16.73
C LYS A 133 -17.77 -4.26 17.49
N GLN A 134 -16.79 -4.21 18.39
CA GLN A 134 -16.53 -3.01 19.19
C GLN A 134 -15.92 -1.93 18.30
N GLU A 135 -14.99 -2.28 17.42
CA GLU A 135 -14.45 -1.37 16.40
C GLU A 135 -15.57 -0.81 15.51
N ALA A 136 -16.52 -1.66 15.08
CA ALA A 136 -17.64 -1.21 14.27
C ALA A 136 -18.53 -0.19 15.02
N VAL A 137 -18.85 -0.46 16.29
CA VAL A 137 -19.67 0.44 17.14
C VAL A 137 -18.94 1.75 17.44
N ASP A 138 -17.65 1.70 17.73
CA ASP A 138 -16.81 2.89 17.92
C ASP A 138 -16.85 3.78 16.68
N ARG A 139 -16.72 3.18 15.48
CA ARG A 139 -16.76 3.91 14.21
C ARG A 139 -18.13 4.53 13.93
N LEU A 140 -19.22 3.80 14.16
CA LEU A 140 -20.58 4.35 14.04
C LEU A 140 -20.81 5.52 15.00
N SER A 141 -20.32 5.42 16.24
CA SER A 141 -20.42 6.51 17.23
C SER A 141 -19.64 7.76 16.78
N ASN A 142 -18.45 7.57 16.21
CA ASN A 142 -17.65 8.68 15.65
C ASN A 142 -18.37 9.35 14.46
N LEU A 143 -18.98 8.58 13.55
CA LEU A 143 -19.76 9.13 12.43
C LEU A 143 -20.99 9.91 12.90
N ALA A 144 -21.60 9.47 13.99
CA ALA A 144 -22.71 10.18 14.63
C ALA A 144 -22.25 11.37 15.52
N GLY A 145 -20.94 11.62 15.65
CA GLY A 145 -20.41 12.73 16.45
C GLY A 145 -20.71 12.62 17.95
N VAL A 146 -20.81 11.40 18.49
CA VAL A 146 -21.15 11.15 19.90
C VAL A 146 -20.08 10.33 20.62
N ALA A 147 -20.17 10.30 21.96
CA ALA A 147 -19.30 9.47 22.78
C ALA A 147 -19.43 7.99 22.38
N ARG A 148 -18.29 7.28 22.36
CA ARG A 148 -18.22 5.87 21.95
C ARG A 148 -19.05 5.00 22.89
N ASP A 149 -19.92 4.21 22.30
CA ASP A 149 -20.73 3.23 23.01
C ASP A 149 -19.92 1.95 23.30
N ARG A 150 -20.24 1.25 24.39
CA ARG A 150 -19.62 -0.03 24.75
C ARG A 150 -20.59 -1.17 24.49
N LEU A 151 -20.10 -2.28 23.95
CA LEU A 151 -20.93 -3.47 23.79
C LEU A 151 -21.50 -3.90 25.15
N GLY A 152 -22.80 -4.19 25.17
CA GLY A 152 -23.51 -4.71 26.33
C GLY A 152 -23.26 -6.21 26.57
N PRO A 153 -23.98 -6.80 27.54
CA PRO A 153 -23.81 -8.20 27.93
C PRO A 153 -23.89 -9.18 26.74
N GLY A 154 -22.89 -10.07 26.65
CA GLY A 154 -22.77 -11.02 25.54
C GLY A 154 -22.25 -10.42 24.23
N GLY A 155 -21.60 -9.25 24.26
CA GLY A 155 -21.02 -8.63 23.06
C GLY A 155 -22.07 -8.05 22.12
N LYS A 156 -23.20 -7.60 22.68
CA LYS A 156 -24.35 -7.09 21.93
C LYS A 156 -24.33 -5.57 21.87
N GLU A 157 -24.53 -5.04 20.68
CA GLU A 157 -24.69 -3.62 20.43
C GLU A 157 -25.99 -3.07 21.04
N HIS A 158 -25.97 -1.82 21.50
CA HIS A 158 -27.15 -1.17 22.05
C HIS A 158 -28.01 -0.56 20.94
N ARG A 159 -29.32 -0.45 21.18
CA ARG A 159 -30.26 0.18 20.24
C ARG A 159 -29.95 1.67 20.03
N VAL A 160 -29.44 2.33 21.08
CA VAL A 160 -29.11 3.76 21.12
C VAL A 160 -28.04 4.14 20.11
N THR A 161 -27.08 3.26 19.80
CA THR A 161 -26.05 3.49 18.77
C THR A 161 -26.71 3.83 17.42
N PHE A 162 -27.74 3.07 17.03
CA PHE A 162 -28.44 3.26 15.76
C PHE A 162 -29.42 4.43 15.79
N ASP A 163 -30.08 4.68 16.93
CA ASP A 163 -30.96 5.84 17.05
C ASP A 163 -30.17 7.14 16.95
N THR A 164 -28.97 7.20 17.54
CA THR A 164 -28.11 8.38 17.47
C THR A 164 -27.57 8.60 16.07
N LEU A 165 -27.18 7.52 15.36
CA LEU A 165 -26.82 7.61 13.95
C LEU A 165 -27.99 8.09 13.09
N ALA A 166 -29.19 7.53 13.29
CA ALA A 166 -30.40 7.96 12.60
C ALA A 166 -30.72 9.42 12.88
N GLN A 167 -30.58 9.88 14.13
CA GLN A 167 -30.82 11.27 14.50
C GLN A 167 -29.95 12.25 13.69
N GLN A 168 -28.71 11.88 13.40
CA GLN A 168 -27.78 12.74 12.65
C GLN A 168 -27.94 12.61 11.13
N LEU A 169 -28.15 11.41 10.62
CA LEU A 169 -28.03 11.12 9.18
C LEU A 169 -29.35 10.81 8.48
N ALA A 170 -30.39 10.43 9.23
CA ALA A 170 -31.69 10.01 8.69
C ALA A 170 -32.82 10.24 9.73
N PRO A 171 -33.03 11.49 10.20
CA PRO A 171 -33.88 11.75 11.36
C PRO A 171 -35.35 11.36 11.16
N ASP A 172 -35.80 11.30 9.92
CA ASP A 172 -37.15 10.86 9.56
C ASP A 172 -37.41 9.38 9.89
N LEU A 173 -36.37 8.54 9.94
CA LEU A 173 -36.51 7.14 10.39
C LEU A 173 -36.89 7.02 11.87
N LEU A 174 -36.63 8.06 12.67
CA LEU A 174 -37.07 8.11 14.07
C LEU A 174 -38.57 8.41 14.20
N LEU A 175 -39.25 8.77 13.11
CA LEU A 175 -40.69 8.98 13.05
C LEU A 175 -41.42 7.81 12.36
N ASP A 176 -40.68 6.93 11.67
CA ASP A 176 -41.22 5.76 10.99
C ASP A 176 -41.56 4.62 11.98
N PRO A 177 -42.85 4.24 12.13
CA PRO A 177 -43.27 3.16 13.02
C PRO A 177 -42.66 1.80 12.67
N ASP A 178 -42.41 1.54 11.38
CA ASP A 178 -41.86 0.27 10.92
C ASP A 178 -40.36 0.18 11.20
N ALA A 179 -39.61 1.25 10.95
CA ALA A 179 -38.20 1.33 11.33
C ALA A 179 -38.02 1.14 12.85
N ARG A 180 -38.89 1.74 13.66
CA ARG A 180 -38.83 1.68 15.13
C ARG A 180 -39.23 0.35 15.76
N ARG A 181 -39.85 -0.55 14.99
CA ARG A 181 -40.41 -1.81 15.50
C ARG A 181 -39.38 -2.67 16.21
N SER A 182 -38.16 -2.73 15.69
CA SER A 182 -37.06 -3.50 16.28
C SER A 182 -35.69 -2.91 15.96
N LYS A 183 -34.64 -3.52 16.50
CA LYS A 183 -33.26 -3.16 16.16
C LYS A 183 -32.96 -3.51 14.70
N HIS A 184 -33.36 -4.71 14.25
CA HIS A 184 -33.13 -5.14 12.87
C HIS A 184 -33.87 -4.25 11.86
N THR A 185 -35.10 -3.85 12.13
CA THR A 185 -35.85 -2.97 11.22
C THR A 185 -35.22 -1.59 11.11
N MET A 186 -34.74 -1.01 12.22
CA MET A 186 -34.03 0.28 12.17
C MET A 186 -32.74 0.18 11.35
N VAL A 187 -31.93 -0.85 11.59
CA VAL A 187 -30.66 -1.02 10.87
C VAL A 187 -30.92 -1.31 9.39
N ALA A 188 -31.91 -2.14 9.06
CA ALA A 188 -32.29 -2.39 7.67
C ALA A 188 -32.75 -1.10 6.96
N ALA A 189 -33.55 -0.27 7.63
CA ALA A 189 -34.00 1.03 7.11
C ALA A 189 -32.82 2.00 6.89
N LEU A 190 -31.86 2.04 7.82
CA LEU A 190 -30.62 2.81 7.67
C LEU A 190 -29.77 2.29 6.50
N CYS A 191 -29.58 0.98 6.36
CA CYS A 191 -28.87 0.39 5.22
C CYS A 191 -29.54 0.80 3.90
N GLN A 192 -30.87 0.69 3.82
CA GLN A 192 -31.63 1.12 2.65
C GLN A 192 -31.44 2.61 2.36
N ARG A 193 -31.50 3.48 3.39
CA ARG A 193 -31.25 4.92 3.28
C ARG A 193 -29.85 5.20 2.72
N PHE A 194 -28.86 4.45 3.16
CA PHE A 194 -27.48 4.57 2.70
C PHE A 194 -27.19 3.76 1.43
N SER A 195 -28.23 3.23 0.78
CA SER A 195 -28.16 2.48 -0.47
C SER A 195 -27.25 1.24 -0.40
N VAL A 196 -27.31 0.53 0.73
CA VAL A 196 -26.68 -0.77 1.00
C VAL A 196 -27.77 -1.82 1.27
N PRO A 197 -27.68 -3.04 0.70
CA PRO A 197 -28.64 -4.10 0.99
C PRO A 197 -28.50 -4.61 2.44
N TRP A 198 -29.63 -4.90 3.08
CA TRP A 198 -29.68 -5.64 4.34
C TRP A 198 -29.76 -7.14 4.05
N LEU A 199 -28.67 -7.87 4.31
CA LEU A 199 -28.58 -9.29 4.01
C LEU A 199 -29.20 -10.16 5.10
N THR A 200 -29.58 -11.39 4.75
CA THR A 200 -30.13 -12.36 5.72
C THR A 200 -29.12 -12.74 6.80
N THR A 201 -27.81 -12.69 6.50
CA THR A 201 -26.71 -12.94 7.46
C THR A 201 -26.39 -11.73 8.37
N ALA A 202 -26.98 -10.56 8.09
CA ALA A 202 -26.71 -9.32 8.82
C ALA A 202 -27.32 -9.30 10.23
N GLY A 203 -28.34 -10.12 10.48
CA GLY A 203 -28.98 -10.29 11.79
C GLY A 203 -28.74 -11.70 12.38
N SER A 204 -28.69 -11.80 13.71
CA SER A 204 -28.71 -13.08 14.42
C SER A 204 -30.06 -13.36 15.07
N THR A 205 -30.30 -14.61 15.47
CA THR A 205 -31.39 -14.96 16.39
C THR A 205 -31.24 -14.13 17.69
N GLY A 206 -32.35 -13.55 18.16
CA GLY A 206 -32.36 -12.69 19.36
C GLY A 206 -32.06 -11.20 19.15
N GLN A 207 -32.36 -10.63 17.98
CA GLN A 207 -32.31 -9.17 17.70
C GLN A 207 -30.90 -8.56 17.91
N SER A 208 -29.84 -9.34 17.65
CA SER A 208 -28.47 -8.79 17.60
C SER A 208 -28.03 -8.65 16.14
N VAL A 209 -27.20 -7.65 15.86
CA VAL A 209 -26.61 -7.40 14.54
C VAL A 209 -25.27 -8.12 14.48
N THR A 210 -25.02 -8.84 13.38
CA THR A 210 -23.73 -9.53 13.18
C THR A 210 -22.64 -8.52 12.84
N LEU A 211 -21.37 -8.92 12.89
CA LEU A 211 -20.29 -8.05 12.43
C LEU A 211 -20.47 -7.69 10.94
N GLU A 212 -20.94 -8.63 10.14
CA GLU A 212 -21.32 -8.38 8.73
C GLU A 212 -22.39 -7.29 8.63
N GLY A 213 -23.47 -7.38 9.41
CA GLY A 213 -24.52 -6.36 9.43
C GLY A 213 -24.05 -4.98 9.86
N LEU A 214 -23.16 -4.91 10.86
CA LEU A 214 -22.55 -3.65 11.28
C LEU A 214 -21.65 -3.06 10.19
N ASN A 215 -20.87 -3.89 9.50
CA ASN A 215 -20.01 -3.46 8.41
C ASN A 215 -20.79 -3.00 7.18
N LEU A 216 -21.95 -3.62 6.88
CA LEU A 216 -22.86 -3.15 5.83
C LEU A 216 -23.37 -1.74 6.14
N LEU A 217 -23.89 -1.53 7.35
CA LEU A 217 -24.35 -0.21 7.80
C LEU A 217 -23.23 0.83 7.73
N LEU A 218 -22.03 0.45 8.21
CA LEU A 218 -20.87 1.33 8.25
C LEU A 218 -20.39 1.71 6.85
N ALA A 219 -20.30 0.76 5.92
CA ALA A 219 -19.93 1.02 4.53
C ALA A 219 -20.91 2.02 3.87
N GLY A 220 -22.20 1.85 4.12
CA GLY A 220 -23.23 2.77 3.65
C GLY A 220 -23.09 4.16 4.25
N ALA A 221 -22.97 4.26 5.58
CA ALA A 221 -22.88 5.53 6.30
C ALA A 221 -21.63 6.33 5.91
N GLU A 222 -20.48 5.67 5.78
CA GLU A 222 -19.23 6.30 5.36
C GLU A 222 -19.33 6.86 3.93
N ARG A 223 -19.89 6.07 3.01
CA ARG A 223 -20.17 6.56 1.64
C ARG A 223 -21.14 7.74 1.65
N HIS A 224 -22.20 7.67 2.46
CA HIS A 224 -23.20 8.74 2.57
C HIS A 224 -22.57 10.07 3.02
N LEU A 225 -21.61 9.99 3.93
CA LEU A 225 -20.85 11.14 4.43
C LEU A 225 -19.64 11.52 3.56
N SER A 226 -19.36 10.76 2.49
CA SER A 226 -18.15 10.90 1.66
C SER A 226 -16.85 10.87 2.48
N VAL A 227 -16.82 10.06 3.54
CA VAL A 227 -15.62 9.82 4.34
C VAL A 227 -15.03 8.48 3.92
N ALA A 228 -13.71 8.44 3.73
CA ALA A 228 -13.01 7.17 3.63
C ALA A 228 -13.02 6.50 5.00
N SER A 229 -13.01 5.16 5.04
CA SER A 229 -12.95 4.44 6.31
C SER A 229 -11.88 5.02 7.20
N LEU A 230 -12.33 5.46 8.38
CA LEU A 230 -11.50 5.83 9.52
C LEU A 230 -10.81 4.56 10.03
N GLY A 231 -10.00 3.92 9.18
CA GLY A 231 -9.23 2.73 9.53
C GLY A 231 -8.28 3.05 10.68
N TRP A 232 -7.87 4.32 10.80
CA TRP A 232 -7.10 4.86 11.89
C TRP A 232 -7.45 6.33 12.13
N GLY A 233 -7.83 6.66 13.37
CA GLY A 233 -8.22 8.02 13.75
C GLY A 233 -7.06 9.02 13.67
N THR A 234 -5.84 8.55 13.85
CA THR A 234 -4.63 9.38 13.90
C THR A 234 -3.48 8.78 13.07
N PRO A 235 -2.53 9.60 12.59
CA PRO A 235 -1.28 9.10 11.97
C PRO A 235 -0.48 8.17 12.88
N GLU A 236 -0.57 8.34 14.20
CA GLU A 236 0.06 7.51 15.23
C GLU A 236 -0.51 6.09 15.24
N ASP A 237 -1.84 5.96 15.26
CA ASP A 237 -2.52 4.66 15.21
C ASP A 237 -2.19 3.92 13.92
N GLU A 238 -2.20 4.64 12.79
CA GLU A 238 -1.85 4.09 11.48
C GLU A 238 -0.39 3.67 11.44
N GLY A 239 0.52 4.57 11.78
CA GLY A 239 1.96 4.31 11.81
C GLY A 239 2.28 3.09 12.65
N SER A 240 1.71 3.00 13.86
CA SER A 240 1.90 1.85 14.76
C SER A 240 1.45 0.53 14.12
N ALA A 241 0.28 0.50 13.48
CA ALA A 241 -0.23 -0.68 12.78
C ALA A 241 0.65 -1.09 11.59
N LEU A 242 1.06 -0.13 10.75
CA LEU A 242 1.94 -0.40 9.61
C LEU A 242 3.30 -0.95 10.07
N LEU A 243 3.89 -0.34 11.11
CA LEU A 243 5.16 -0.81 11.67
C LEU A 243 5.03 -2.22 12.28
N GLY A 244 3.90 -2.55 12.90
CA GLY A 244 3.62 -3.89 13.43
C GLY A 244 3.68 -4.96 12.35
N VAL A 245 3.03 -4.73 11.20
CA VAL A 245 3.05 -5.64 10.04
C VAL A 245 4.46 -5.79 9.48
N LEU A 246 5.15 -4.66 9.25
CA LEU A 246 6.52 -4.68 8.70
C LEU A 246 7.50 -5.39 9.64
N ARG A 247 7.43 -5.12 10.94
CA ARG A 247 8.29 -5.79 11.93
C ARG A 247 8.10 -7.31 11.91
N ALA A 248 6.87 -7.78 11.78
CA ALA A 248 6.56 -9.21 11.76
C ALA A 248 6.98 -9.88 10.44
N GLY A 249 6.89 -9.16 9.31
CA GLY A 249 7.15 -9.72 7.98
C GLY A 249 8.60 -9.59 7.47
N LEU A 250 9.37 -8.60 7.94
CA LEU A 250 10.73 -8.38 7.46
C LEU A 250 11.73 -9.36 8.07
N ALA A 251 12.59 -9.92 7.22
CA ALA A 251 13.73 -10.73 7.67
C ALA A 251 14.76 -9.87 8.41
N GLY A 252 15.36 -10.40 9.48
CA GLY A 252 16.36 -9.70 10.30
C GLY A 252 17.75 -9.56 9.64
N HIS A 253 17.98 -10.18 8.49
CA HIS A 253 19.21 -10.07 7.71
C HIS A 253 18.90 -10.25 6.22
N TRP A 254 19.46 -9.39 5.38
CA TRP A 254 19.32 -9.42 3.93
C TRP A 254 20.68 -9.64 3.27
N ASP A 255 20.85 -10.80 2.64
CA ASP A 255 22.00 -11.07 1.76
C ASP A 255 21.79 -10.35 0.42
N GLY A 256 22.78 -9.58 -0.02
CA GLY A 256 22.66 -8.75 -1.21
C GLY A 256 22.50 -9.54 -2.50
N ARG A 257 23.13 -10.72 -2.62
CA ARG A 257 23.02 -11.53 -3.85
C ARG A 257 21.64 -12.13 -3.97
N HIS A 258 21.22 -12.80 -2.90
CA HIS A 258 19.90 -13.41 -2.82
C HIS A 258 18.78 -12.37 -2.99
N THR A 259 18.95 -11.18 -2.42
CA THR A 259 17.98 -10.09 -2.55
C THR A 259 17.87 -9.61 -3.99
N VAL A 260 18.99 -9.35 -4.66
CA VAL A 260 19.02 -8.90 -6.06
C VAL A 260 18.44 -9.96 -7.01
N GLU A 261 18.80 -11.23 -6.81
CA GLU A 261 18.22 -12.36 -7.57
C GLU A 261 16.70 -12.43 -7.37
N ARG A 262 16.23 -12.35 -6.12
CA ARG A 262 14.79 -12.33 -5.82
C ARG A 262 14.09 -11.15 -6.48
N MET A 263 14.65 -9.94 -6.40
CA MET A 263 14.05 -8.76 -7.04
C MET A 263 13.98 -8.94 -8.56
N HIS A 264 15.01 -9.55 -9.17
CA HIS A 264 15.01 -9.88 -10.60
C HIS A 264 13.90 -10.88 -10.95
N GLU A 265 13.83 -11.99 -10.22
CA GLU A 265 12.78 -13.01 -10.37
C GLU A 265 11.38 -12.42 -10.20
N ASN A 266 11.21 -11.45 -9.29
CA ASN A 266 9.95 -10.78 -8.99
C ASN A 266 9.57 -9.67 -10.01
N GLY A 267 10.40 -9.46 -11.04
CA GLY A 267 10.14 -8.49 -12.12
C GLY A 267 10.38 -7.03 -11.73
N SER A 268 11.11 -6.78 -10.63
CA SER A 268 11.42 -5.43 -10.17
C SER A 268 12.09 -4.58 -11.24
N ARG A 269 11.81 -3.28 -11.29
CA ARG A 269 12.50 -2.39 -12.26
C ARG A 269 13.91 -2.01 -11.80
N ASN A 270 14.16 -2.09 -10.50
CA ASN A 270 15.35 -1.54 -9.87
C ASN A 270 16.34 -2.59 -9.36
N TRP A 271 16.13 -3.89 -9.64
CA TRP A 271 17.04 -4.97 -9.21
C TRP A 271 18.49 -4.77 -9.67
N ARG A 272 18.70 -4.06 -10.79
CA ARG A 272 20.04 -3.75 -11.32
C ARG A 272 20.74 -2.58 -10.63
N GLN A 273 20.09 -1.90 -9.69
CA GLN A 273 20.63 -0.71 -9.04
C GLN A 273 21.33 -1.06 -7.73
N MET A 274 22.34 -0.28 -7.36
CA MET A 274 23.21 -0.56 -6.21
C MET A 274 22.58 -0.12 -4.88
N GLU A 275 21.52 0.67 -4.93
CA GLU A 275 20.67 1.04 -3.82
C GLU A 275 19.64 -0.07 -3.49
N TRP A 276 19.98 -1.33 -3.77
CA TRP A 276 19.13 -2.52 -3.58
C TRP A 276 18.47 -2.61 -2.19
N PRO A 277 19.05 -2.20 -1.05
CA PRO A 277 18.33 -2.28 0.22
C PRO A 277 17.13 -1.34 0.28
N GLY A 278 17.22 -0.18 -0.38
CA GLY A 278 16.11 0.76 -0.50
C GLY A 278 14.98 0.16 -1.33
N PHE A 279 15.31 -0.30 -2.54
CA PHE A 279 14.33 -0.89 -3.44
C PHE A 279 13.70 -2.17 -2.89
N TYR A 280 14.49 -3.04 -2.27
CA TYR A 280 13.94 -4.23 -1.63
C TYR A 280 13.00 -3.87 -0.47
N PHE A 281 13.32 -2.85 0.31
CA PHE A 281 12.43 -2.38 1.37
C PHE A 281 11.12 -1.82 0.80
N GLU A 282 11.17 -1.03 -0.28
CA GLU A 282 9.98 -0.56 -1.01
C GLU A 282 9.11 -1.76 -1.46
N GLU A 283 9.71 -2.81 -2.02
CA GLU A 283 9.00 -4.04 -2.39
C GLU A 283 8.34 -4.73 -1.19
N GLN A 284 9.06 -4.88 -0.08
CA GLN A 284 8.51 -5.50 1.13
C GLN A 284 7.37 -4.66 1.72
N VAL A 285 7.48 -3.33 1.71
CA VAL A 285 6.40 -2.43 2.14
C VAL A 285 5.18 -2.61 1.25
N ALA A 286 5.36 -2.55 -0.07
CA ALA A 286 4.27 -2.73 -1.01
C ALA A 286 3.59 -4.09 -0.85
N THR A 287 4.34 -5.18 -0.73
CA THR A 287 3.79 -6.54 -0.57
C THR A 287 3.12 -6.74 0.80
N LEU A 288 3.85 -6.56 1.90
CA LEU A 288 3.37 -6.89 3.24
C LEU A 288 2.19 -6.01 3.65
N LEU A 289 2.25 -4.71 3.34
CA LEU A 289 1.15 -3.82 3.68
C LEU A 289 -0.05 -4.06 2.78
N ASN A 290 0.08 -4.37 1.48
CA ASN A 290 -1.09 -4.69 0.67
C ASN A 290 -1.74 -6.02 1.05
N VAL A 291 -1.01 -6.95 1.67
CA VAL A 291 -1.58 -8.17 2.24
C VAL A 291 -2.40 -7.86 3.49
N ALA A 292 -1.87 -7.05 4.42
CA ALA A 292 -2.53 -6.78 5.69
C ALA A 292 -3.60 -5.68 5.59
N TYR A 293 -3.31 -4.65 4.82
CA TYR A 293 -4.07 -3.41 4.65
C TYR A 293 -4.02 -3.00 3.16
N PRO A 294 -4.83 -3.64 2.31
CA PRO A 294 -4.81 -3.39 0.87
C PRO A 294 -4.91 -1.90 0.53
N THR A 295 -4.05 -1.45 -0.40
CA THR A 295 -4.22 -0.13 -1.00
C THR A 295 -5.56 -0.11 -1.73
N PRO A 296 -6.43 0.89 -1.49
CA PRO A 296 -7.71 0.99 -2.18
C PRO A 296 -7.48 0.97 -3.69
N ALA A 297 -8.14 0.04 -4.37
CA ALA A 297 -8.05 -0.06 -5.82
C ALA A 297 -8.72 1.14 -6.51
N VAL A 298 -9.71 1.71 -5.83
CA VAL A 298 -10.52 2.85 -6.29
C VAL A 298 -10.74 3.77 -5.10
N GLY A 299 -10.61 5.07 -5.34
CA GLY A 299 -10.69 6.07 -4.27
C GLY A 299 -9.47 6.02 -3.35
N GLY A 300 -9.52 6.77 -2.25
CA GLY A 300 -8.37 6.97 -1.38
C GLY A 300 -7.46 8.12 -1.83
N PRO A 301 -6.36 8.37 -1.09
CA PRO A 301 -5.50 9.52 -1.33
C PRO A 301 -4.65 9.33 -2.60
N ARG A 302 -4.31 10.44 -3.25
CA ARG A 302 -3.50 10.43 -4.48
C ARG A 302 -2.09 9.96 -4.16
N ARG A 303 -1.62 8.92 -4.85
CA ARG A 303 -0.28 8.35 -4.65
C ARG A 303 0.80 8.87 -5.58
N THR A 304 0.43 9.49 -6.69
CA THR A 304 1.38 9.88 -7.74
C THR A 304 1.30 11.36 -8.03
N TYR A 305 2.45 12.03 -7.96
CA TYR A 305 2.62 13.44 -8.27
C TYR A 305 3.71 13.59 -9.34
N GLY A 306 3.33 14.09 -10.51
CA GLY A 306 4.19 14.06 -11.69
C GLY A 306 4.59 12.62 -12.05
N ALA A 307 5.89 12.38 -12.20
CA ALA A 307 6.43 11.04 -12.47
C ALA A 307 6.79 10.25 -11.20
N THR A 308 6.49 10.77 -10.00
CA THR A 308 6.91 10.19 -8.72
C THR A 308 5.72 9.51 -8.03
N PRO A 309 5.67 8.17 -8.01
CA PRO A 309 4.74 7.43 -7.15
C PRO A 309 5.32 7.30 -5.73
N PHE A 310 4.45 7.31 -4.73
CA PHE A 310 4.77 6.91 -3.36
C PHE A 310 4.45 5.44 -3.14
N ASP A 311 5.21 4.76 -2.28
CA ASP A 311 5.27 3.29 -2.20
C ASP A 311 3.96 2.62 -1.75
N TYR A 312 3.21 3.27 -0.85
CA TYR A 312 1.99 2.70 -0.28
C TYR A 312 0.92 3.77 -0.01
N ALA A 313 -0.34 3.38 -0.06
CA ALA A 313 -1.41 4.14 0.56
C ALA A 313 -2.39 3.22 1.27
N SER A 314 -2.90 3.71 2.39
CA SER A 314 -4.09 3.17 3.03
C SER A 314 -5.35 3.83 2.45
N SER A 315 -6.50 3.57 3.07
CA SER A 315 -7.74 4.30 2.79
C SER A 315 -7.66 5.80 3.05
N SER A 316 -6.71 6.27 3.86
CA SER A 316 -6.70 7.64 4.38
C SER A 316 -5.39 8.41 4.20
N ARG A 317 -4.24 7.73 4.11
CA ARG A 317 -2.92 8.37 4.07
C ARG A 317 -1.99 7.70 3.07
N VAL A 318 -1.03 8.48 2.60
CA VAL A 318 0.05 8.01 1.71
C VAL A 318 1.34 7.89 2.50
N TRP A 319 2.09 6.83 2.21
CA TRP A 319 3.33 6.50 2.86
C TRP A 319 4.41 6.18 1.83
N ASP A 320 5.60 6.72 2.07
CA ASP A 320 6.80 6.51 1.26
C ASP A 320 7.86 5.79 2.10
N ALA A 321 8.44 4.73 1.56
CA ALA A 321 9.42 3.89 2.24
C ALA A 321 10.85 4.38 1.95
N LYS A 322 11.70 4.39 2.98
CA LYS A 322 13.13 4.71 2.82
C LYS A 322 13.99 3.83 3.71
N ALA A 323 14.97 3.16 3.12
CA ALA A 323 16.03 2.48 3.86
C ALA A 323 17.20 3.44 4.13
N HIS A 324 17.62 3.52 5.39
CA HIS A 324 18.65 4.42 5.87
C HIS A 324 19.77 3.65 6.59
N THR A 325 21.02 3.92 6.24
CA THR A 325 22.18 3.25 6.84
C THR A 325 22.70 4.07 8.00
N VAL A 326 22.55 3.56 9.22
CA VAL A 326 23.02 4.18 10.48
C VAL A 326 24.32 3.56 11.01
N GLN A 327 24.69 2.40 10.47
CA GLN A 327 25.92 1.70 10.80
C GLN A 327 26.53 1.09 9.53
N GLU A 328 27.82 1.31 9.32
CA GLU A 328 28.61 0.62 8.30
C GLU A 328 29.42 -0.50 8.96
N VAL A 329 29.42 -1.67 8.34
CA VAL A 329 30.28 -2.81 8.72
C VAL A 329 31.15 -3.15 7.51
N LEU A 330 32.46 -3.07 7.63
CA LEU A 330 33.36 -3.45 6.55
C LEU A 330 33.61 -4.96 6.59
N VAL A 331 33.58 -5.62 5.43
CA VAL A 331 33.77 -7.07 5.30
C VAL A 331 34.94 -7.34 4.35
N PRO A 332 35.93 -8.18 4.72
CA PRO A 332 35.92 -9.09 5.87
C PRO A 332 36.52 -8.53 7.17
N SER A 333 37.02 -7.28 7.18
CA SER A 333 37.74 -6.74 8.35
C SER A 333 36.89 -6.64 9.63
N GLY A 334 35.56 -6.66 9.50
CA GLY A 334 34.61 -6.53 10.60
C GLY A 334 34.55 -5.12 11.19
N LYS A 335 35.27 -4.15 10.61
CA LYS A 335 35.35 -2.79 11.14
C LYS A 335 33.97 -2.13 11.12
N ARG A 336 33.48 -1.73 12.28
CA ARG A 336 32.19 -1.04 12.44
C ARG A 336 32.38 0.46 12.60
N THR A 337 31.59 1.24 11.87
CA THR A 337 31.53 2.70 12.00
C THR A 337 30.08 3.15 12.06
N SER A 338 29.73 3.93 13.10
CA SER A 338 28.43 4.60 13.13
C SER A 338 28.44 5.76 12.13
N THR A 339 27.46 5.79 11.23
CA THR A 339 27.19 6.95 10.38
C THR A 339 26.31 7.91 11.17
N ALA A 340 26.92 8.60 12.14
CA ALA A 340 26.22 9.46 13.10
C ALA A 340 25.41 10.63 12.46
N SER A 341 25.49 10.86 11.15
CA SER A 341 24.95 12.07 10.51
C SER A 341 24.47 11.93 9.06
N GLY A 342 24.31 10.70 8.54
CA GLY A 342 23.73 10.51 7.20
C GLY A 342 22.30 11.08 7.15
N ALA A 343 21.99 11.89 6.14
CA ALA A 343 20.61 12.24 5.85
C ALA A 343 19.98 11.15 4.98
N ALA A 344 18.75 10.75 5.29
CA ALA A 344 17.96 9.91 4.41
C ALA A 344 17.52 10.76 3.20
N ILE A 345 17.94 10.35 2.00
CA ILE A 345 17.53 11.01 0.76
C ILE A 345 16.09 10.58 0.47
N LEU A 346 15.16 11.53 0.46
CA LEU A 346 13.75 11.30 0.18
C LEU A 346 13.48 11.38 -1.34
N ASN A 347 12.20 11.45 -1.72
CA ASN A 347 11.76 11.61 -3.11
C ASN A 347 12.01 13.01 -3.67
N ASP A 348 11.62 13.18 -4.94
CA ASP A 348 11.61 14.48 -5.62
C ASP A 348 10.90 15.55 -4.78
N SER A 349 11.55 16.70 -4.63
CA SER A 349 11.04 17.77 -3.77
C SER A 349 9.76 18.40 -4.31
N ALA A 350 9.56 18.45 -5.63
CA ALA A 350 8.33 18.98 -6.21
C ALA A 350 7.15 18.04 -5.98
N ALA A 351 7.35 16.72 -6.14
CA ALA A 351 6.35 15.71 -5.82
C ALA A 351 5.94 15.71 -4.33
N ILE A 352 6.92 15.78 -3.42
CA ILE A 352 6.65 15.90 -1.97
C ILE A 352 5.88 17.18 -1.65
N THR A 353 6.28 18.31 -2.23
CA THR A 353 5.61 19.61 -2.02
C THR A 353 4.18 19.58 -2.56
N ALA A 354 3.97 19.02 -3.75
CA ALA A 354 2.64 18.91 -4.36
C ALA A 354 1.73 17.98 -3.55
N CYS A 355 2.26 16.87 -3.04
CA CYS A 355 1.56 16.00 -2.11
C CYS A 355 1.11 16.76 -0.87
N LEU A 356 2.04 17.42 -0.17
CA LEU A 356 1.79 18.18 1.06
C LEU A 356 0.87 19.40 0.88
N ALA A 357 0.71 19.89 -0.35
CA ALA A 357 -0.24 20.94 -0.68
C ALA A 357 -1.69 20.42 -0.78
N GLU A 358 -1.86 19.14 -1.13
CA GLU A 358 -3.17 18.50 -1.31
C GLU A 358 -3.56 17.66 -0.09
N GLN A 359 -2.60 16.97 0.53
CA GLN A 359 -2.80 15.96 1.56
C GLN A 359 -1.52 15.77 2.40
N GLY A 360 -1.62 15.18 3.59
CA GLY A 360 -0.42 14.83 4.37
C GLY A 360 0.38 13.68 3.75
N LEU A 361 1.66 13.58 4.13
CA LEU A 361 2.58 12.54 3.66
C LEU A 361 3.31 11.87 4.82
N GLY A 362 3.28 10.54 4.83
CA GLY A 362 4.00 9.71 5.77
C GLY A 362 5.30 9.15 5.19
N PHE A 363 6.30 8.94 6.04
CA PHE A 363 7.52 8.21 5.69
C PHE A 363 7.70 7.00 6.60
N LEU A 364 7.90 5.83 6.01
CA LEU A 364 8.29 4.61 6.68
C LEU A 364 9.82 4.48 6.54
N ILE A 365 10.56 4.82 7.59
CA ILE A 365 12.02 4.80 7.59
C ILE A 365 12.52 3.51 8.24
N LEU A 366 13.34 2.76 7.51
CA LEU A 366 14.06 1.61 8.03
C LEU A 366 15.53 1.97 8.23
N ASP A 367 15.91 2.22 9.48
CA ASP A 367 17.32 2.29 9.89
C ASP A 367 17.91 0.87 9.96
N GLY A 368 19.11 0.69 9.43
CA GLY A 368 19.84 -0.57 9.51
C GLY A 368 21.35 -0.46 9.38
N ALA A 369 22.02 -1.58 9.64
CA ALA A 369 23.45 -1.74 9.42
C ALA A 369 23.70 -2.28 8.01
N ALA A 370 24.59 -1.63 7.26
CA ALA A 370 24.99 -2.10 5.93
C ALA A 370 26.39 -2.68 5.98
N SER A 371 26.53 -3.91 5.48
CA SER A 371 27.83 -4.53 5.25
C SER A 371 28.39 -4.05 3.92
N PHE A 372 29.61 -3.56 3.91
CA PHE A 372 30.32 -3.10 2.71
C PHE A 372 31.40 -4.07 2.32
N ASP A 373 31.39 -4.47 1.06
CA ASP A 373 32.39 -5.35 0.48
C ASP A 373 33.70 -4.60 0.21
N GLU A 374 34.75 -4.94 0.94
CA GLU A 374 36.10 -4.40 0.74
C GLU A 374 36.87 -5.13 -0.37
N THR A 375 36.46 -6.35 -0.71
CA THR A 375 37.15 -7.20 -1.67
C THR A 375 36.76 -6.93 -3.12
N GLY A 376 35.58 -6.36 -3.34
CA GLY A 376 35.00 -6.11 -4.67
C GLY A 376 34.23 -7.30 -5.25
N GLN A 377 34.26 -8.47 -4.61
CA GLN A 377 33.58 -9.69 -5.08
C GLN A 377 32.07 -9.54 -5.29
N PHE A 378 31.40 -8.71 -4.51
CA PHE A 378 29.98 -8.41 -4.69
C PHE A 378 29.75 -7.48 -5.88
N ASP A 379 30.60 -6.46 -6.04
CA ASP A 379 30.51 -5.52 -7.17
C ASP A 379 30.77 -6.25 -8.50
N ASP A 380 31.78 -7.12 -8.55
CA ASP A 380 32.10 -7.94 -9.73
C ASP A 380 30.94 -8.87 -10.09
N TRP A 381 30.44 -9.64 -9.12
CA TRP A 381 29.27 -10.49 -9.33
C TRP A 381 28.05 -9.70 -9.80
N HIS A 382 27.74 -8.56 -9.18
CA HIS A 382 26.57 -7.77 -9.53
C HIS A 382 26.69 -7.20 -10.95
N ARG A 383 27.88 -6.74 -11.34
CA ARG A 383 28.14 -6.29 -12.72
C ARG A 383 27.96 -7.44 -13.71
N ASP A 384 28.47 -8.62 -13.40
CA ASP A 384 28.35 -9.78 -14.29
C ASP A 384 26.89 -10.25 -14.42
N TYR A 385 26.16 -10.33 -13.31
CA TYR A 385 24.75 -10.72 -13.28
C TYR A 385 23.84 -9.72 -14.01
N THR A 386 24.10 -8.41 -13.88
CA THR A 386 23.26 -7.36 -14.50
C THR A 386 23.57 -7.10 -15.99
N ARG A 387 24.61 -7.72 -16.56
CA ARG A 387 25.06 -7.54 -17.95
C ARG A 387 24.19 -8.25 -18.99
N GLU A 388 23.42 -9.25 -18.60
CA GLU A 388 22.66 -10.08 -19.55
C GLU A 388 21.72 -9.22 -20.42
N GLY A 389 21.86 -9.34 -21.75
CA GLY A 389 21.01 -8.68 -22.74
C GLY A 389 21.27 -7.18 -22.99
N ARG A 390 22.41 -6.61 -22.56
CA ARG A 390 22.74 -5.19 -22.82
C ARG A 390 24.11 -4.96 -23.47
N THR A 391 24.13 -4.05 -24.45
CA THR A 391 25.37 -3.47 -24.99
C THR A 391 26.01 -2.56 -23.94
N ARG A 392 27.34 -2.64 -23.80
CA ARG A 392 28.12 -1.85 -22.88
C ARG A 392 27.95 -0.35 -23.18
N VAL A 393 27.34 0.39 -22.26
CA VAL A 393 27.38 1.85 -22.25
C VAL A 393 28.34 2.26 -21.16
N ASP A 394 29.52 2.73 -21.56
CA ASP A 394 30.50 3.25 -20.62
C ASP A 394 30.06 4.63 -20.12
N TYR A 395 30.16 4.82 -18.80
CA TYR A 395 29.90 6.09 -18.13
C TYR A 395 31.19 6.55 -17.44
N VAL A 396 31.50 7.83 -17.56
CA VAL A 396 32.64 8.41 -16.83
C VAL A 396 32.14 8.89 -15.46
N SER A 397 32.83 8.48 -14.40
CA SER A 397 32.50 8.93 -13.04
C SER A 397 32.78 10.42 -12.89
N ASN A 398 31.76 11.20 -12.54
CA ASN A 398 31.90 12.64 -12.27
C ASN A 398 32.86 12.94 -11.09
N SER A 399 33.17 11.96 -10.22
CA SER A 399 33.94 12.16 -8.99
C SER A 399 35.26 11.38 -8.91
N GLY A 400 35.60 10.56 -9.91
CA GLY A 400 36.81 9.71 -9.93
C GLY A 400 36.90 8.63 -8.83
N ARG A 401 36.00 8.64 -7.84
CA ARG A 401 35.92 7.68 -6.73
C ARG A 401 34.84 6.64 -7.00
N HIS A 402 35.17 5.37 -6.84
CA HIS A 402 34.20 4.28 -6.80
C HIS A 402 33.52 4.24 -5.42
N ARG A 403 32.18 4.23 -5.40
CA ARG A 403 31.42 4.07 -4.16
C ARG A 403 31.57 2.61 -3.68
N ARG A 404 31.91 2.42 -2.40
CA ARG A 404 31.88 1.10 -1.74
C ARG A 404 30.46 0.52 -1.84
N ARG A 405 30.35 -0.79 -2.04
CA ARG A 405 29.07 -1.46 -2.33
C ARG A 405 28.56 -2.20 -1.10
N LYS A 406 27.25 -2.14 -0.88
CA LYS A 406 26.57 -2.86 0.19
C LYS A 406 26.38 -4.31 -0.24
N SER A 407 27.00 -5.25 0.46
CA SER A 407 26.85 -6.69 0.24
C SER A 407 25.78 -7.31 1.12
N ALA A 408 25.41 -6.68 2.23
CA ALA A 408 24.30 -7.10 3.08
C ALA A 408 23.66 -5.92 3.82
N PHE A 409 22.47 -6.14 4.38
CA PHE A 409 21.75 -5.16 5.19
C PHE A 409 21.02 -5.84 6.36
N GLU A 410 21.13 -5.26 7.56
CA GLU A 410 20.48 -5.75 8.78
C GLU A 410 19.50 -4.69 9.30
N PRO A 411 18.18 -4.93 9.21
CA PRO A 411 17.16 -4.08 9.82
C PRO A 411 17.38 -3.86 11.32
N MET A 412 17.32 -2.61 11.79
CA MET A 412 17.54 -2.26 13.21
C MET A 412 16.37 -1.49 13.82
N THR A 413 15.84 -0.48 13.15
CA THR A 413 14.72 0.33 13.66
C THR A 413 13.82 0.78 12.53
N LEU A 414 12.52 0.59 12.73
CA LEU A 414 11.48 1.16 11.88
C LEU A 414 10.89 2.40 12.55
N ARG A 415 10.67 3.45 11.77
CA ARG A 415 10.00 4.69 12.20
C ARG A 415 8.90 5.05 11.21
N ALA A 416 7.76 5.46 11.72
CA ALA A 416 6.72 6.13 10.96
C ALA A 416 6.82 7.62 11.28
N LEU A 417 7.06 8.44 10.26
CA LEU A 417 7.07 9.89 10.35
C LEU A 417 5.85 10.44 9.62
N TRP A 418 5.23 11.50 10.13
CA TRP A 418 4.09 12.16 9.49
C TRP A 418 4.33 13.66 9.33
N ILE A 419 4.17 14.15 8.11
CA ILE A 419 4.17 15.59 7.79
C ILE A 419 2.75 15.92 7.33
N ALA A 420 2.05 16.74 8.12
CA ALA A 420 0.63 17.00 7.90
C ALA A 420 0.36 17.85 6.65
N ASP A 421 1.22 18.84 6.40
CA ASP A 421 1.01 19.87 5.37
C ASP A 421 2.30 20.65 5.06
N LEU A 422 2.19 21.66 4.17
CA LEU A 422 3.28 22.58 3.84
C LEU A 422 3.80 23.42 5.03
N PRO A 423 2.96 24.01 5.90
CA PRO A 423 3.42 24.64 7.13
C PRO A 423 4.31 23.74 8.00
N ALA A 424 3.92 22.48 8.20
CA ALA A 424 4.72 21.51 8.95
C ALA A 424 6.07 21.25 8.29
N LEU A 425 6.11 21.08 6.95
CA LEU A 425 7.35 20.95 6.19
C LEU A 425 8.26 22.17 6.38
N ASN A 426 7.72 23.38 6.23
CA ASN A 426 8.46 24.63 6.38
C ASN A 426 9.03 24.78 7.80
N ALA A 427 8.26 24.39 8.83
CA ALA A 427 8.74 24.34 10.20
C ALA A 427 9.92 23.36 10.37
N GLY A 428 9.87 22.18 9.72
CA GLY A 428 10.99 21.23 9.73
C GLY A 428 12.22 21.72 8.98
N ILE A 429 12.05 22.48 7.90
CA ILE A 429 13.16 23.15 7.19
C ILE A 429 13.80 24.19 8.11
N ALA A 430 12.99 25.06 8.74
CA ALA A 430 13.46 26.08 9.66
C ALA A 430 14.14 25.47 10.92
N GLY A 431 13.61 24.35 11.42
CA GLY A 431 14.19 23.55 12.51
C GLY A 431 15.45 22.76 12.11
N GLY A 432 15.80 22.74 10.82
CA GLY A 432 16.96 22.05 10.30
C GLY A 432 16.87 20.52 10.35
N TRP A 433 15.65 19.97 10.40
CA TRP A 433 15.36 18.53 10.38
C TRP A 433 15.38 17.96 8.97
N ILE A 434 15.06 18.79 7.98
CA ILE A 434 15.06 18.44 6.56
C ILE A 434 15.70 19.58 5.77
N SER A 435 16.40 19.26 4.68
CA SER A 435 16.96 20.24 3.74
C SER A 435 16.56 19.89 2.31
N ARG A 436 16.31 20.92 1.49
CA ARG A 436 16.22 20.74 0.03
C ARG A 436 17.63 20.84 -0.54
N GLU A 437 18.06 19.81 -1.24
CA GLU A 437 19.38 19.75 -1.85
C GLU A 437 19.27 19.56 -3.37
N LYS A 438 20.05 20.35 -4.11
CA LYS A 438 20.16 20.20 -5.57
C LYS A 438 20.89 18.90 -5.89
N GLN A 439 20.28 18.05 -6.71
CA GLN A 439 21.02 16.92 -7.26
C GLN A 439 21.91 17.39 -8.41
N GLY A 440 23.20 17.10 -8.34
CA GLY A 440 24.10 17.30 -9.48
C GLY A 440 23.66 16.49 -10.70
N ALA A 441 24.16 16.87 -11.88
CA ALA A 441 23.86 16.19 -13.14
C ALA A 441 24.19 14.69 -13.11
N GLN A 442 23.49 13.92 -13.95
CA GLN A 442 23.77 12.50 -14.18
C GLN A 442 25.22 12.26 -14.63
N GLN A 443 25.68 11.01 -14.52
CA GLN A 443 26.97 10.63 -15.08
C GLN A 443 26.97 10.85 -16.59
N VAL A 444 28.10 11.35 -17.10
CA VAL A 444 28.26 11.65 -18.52
C VAL A 444 28.39 10.34 -19.30
N ARG A 445 27.54 10.15 -20.31
CA ARG A 445 27.70 9.07 -21.29
C ARG A 445 28.92 9.36 -22.16
N VAL A 446 29.75 8.35 -22.44
CA VAL A 446 30.87 8.51 -23.38
C VAL A 446 30.35 9.09 -24.71
N GLY A 447 30.93 10.22 -25.14
CA GLY A 447 30.52 10.97 -26.33
C GLY A 447 29.59 12.17 -26.06
N HIS A 448 29.14 12.40 -24.83
CA HIS A 448 28.37 13.58 -24.44
C HIS A 448 29.23 14.55 -23.60
N GLU A 449 28.94 15.85 -23.66
CA GLU A 449 29.65 16.86 -22.87
C GLU A 449 29.14 16.95 -21.42
N ARG A 450 27.85 16.63 -21.18
CA ARG A 450 27.21 16.71 -19.87
C ARG A 450 26.07 15.69 -19.74
N GLY A 451 25.87 15.15 -18.54
CA GLY A 451 24.71 14.33 -18.20
C GLY A 451 23.45 15.18 -17.96
N ALA A 452 22.27 14.56 -18.06
CA ALA A 452 21.01 15.25 -17.81
C ALA A 452 20.92 15.79 -16.37
N ASP A 453 20.27 16.93 -16.20
CA ASP A 453 20.01 17.49 -14.87
C ASP A 453 19.03 16.60 -14.09
N ARG A 454 19.23 16.55 -12.78
CA ARG A 454 18.39 15.79 -11.85
C ARG A 454 17.55 16.74 -11.04
N HIS A 455 16.33 16.33 -10.73
CA HIS A 455 15.48 17.11 -9.86
C HIS A 455 16.02 17.14 -8.42
N ASP A 456 15.75 18.23 -7.72
CA ASP A 456 16.13 18.43 -6.32
C ASP A 456 15.40 17.42 -5.42
N LYS A 457 16.08 16.96 -4.37
CA LYS A 457 15.48 16.04 -3.39
C LYS A 457 15.54 16.63 -1.99
N PHE A 458 14.63 16.17 -1.14
CA PHE A 458 14.73 16.44 0.29
C PHE A 458 15.67 15.45 0.98
N HIS A 459 16.44 15.96 1.93
CA HIS A 459 17.39 15.21 2.74
C HIS A 459 16.96 15.32 4.20
N LEU A 460 16.51 14.20 4.77
CA LEU A 460 15.97 14.12 6.12
C LEU A 460 17.05 13.71 7.13
N LYS A 461 17.27 14.53 8.16
CA LYS A 461 18.10 14.16 9.30
C LYS A 461 17.26 13.36 10.29
N VAL A 462 17.22 12.04 10.09
CA VAL A 462 16.38 11.10 10.87
C VAL A 462 16.57 11.24 12.39
N HIS A 463 17.78 11.54 12.86
CA HIS A 463 18.05 11.76 14.28
C HIS A 463 17.42 13.05 14.86
N LYS A 464 17.01 14.00 14.02
CA LYS A 464 16.33 15.25 14.42
C LYS A 464 14.83 15.23 14.15
N SER A 465 14.30 14.22 13.46
CA SER A 465 12.90 14.17 13.03
C SER A 465 11.94 13.70 14.11
N ALA A 466 12.34 13.67 15.39
CA ALA A 466 11.50 13.28 16.51
C ALA A 466 10.14 14.01 16.55
N PRO A 467 10.04 15.32 16.21
CA PRO A 467 8.75 16.01 16.19
C PRO A 467 7.76 15.51 15.12
N TRP A 468 8.23 14.75 14.12
CA TRP A 468 7.37 14.10 13.14
C TRP A 468 7.19 12.61 13.40
N THR A 469 7.89 12.03 14.36
CA THR A 469 7.79 10.59 14.64
C THR A 469 6.47 10.28 15.33
N VAL A 470 5.61 9.53 14.64
CA VAL A 470 4.29 9.12 15.13
C VAL A 470 4.28 7.68 15.65
N ALA A 471 5.23 6.85 15.20
CA ALA A 471 5.47 5.52 15.77
C ALA A 471 6.91 5.06 15.54
N GLN A 472 7.43 4.17 16.41
CA GLN A 472 8.75 3.57 16.27
C GLN A 472 8.78 2.15 16.86
N THR A 473 9.54 1.25 16.22
CA THR A 473 9.84 -0.08 16.77
C THR A 473 11.25 -0.53 16.38
N SER A 474 11.95 -1.25 17.27
CA SER A 474 13.35 -1.66 17.05
C SER A 474 13.53 -3.16 17.25
N TRP A 475 14.30 -3.82 16.41
CA TRP A 475 14.66 -5.22 16.64
C TRP A 475 15.59 -5.29 17.84
N THR A 476 15.32 -6.23 18.75
CA THR A 476 16.25 -6.50 19.85
C THR A 476 17.52 -7.05 19.23
N LEU A 477 18.64 -6.33 19.36
CA LEU A 477 19.94 -6.87 19.00
C LEU A 477 20.10 -8.18 19.77
N ARG A 478 20.19 -9.32 19.07
CA ARG A 478 20.62 -10.55 19.72
C ARG A 478 22.01 -10.24 20.29
N ALA A 479 22.15 -10.36 21.61
CA ALA A 479 23.45 -10.37 22.24
C ALA A 479 24.23 -11.49 21.56
N SER A 480 25.24 -11.11 20.78
CA SER A 480 26.16 -12.03 20.10
C SER A 480 27.00 -12.77 21.12
#